data_AF-A0A2N8HAK1-F1
#
_entry.id   AF-A0A2N8HAK1-F1
#
_cell.length_a   1.000
_cell.length_b   1.000
_cell.length_c   1.000
_cell.angle_alpha   90.00
_cell.angle_beta   90.00
_cell.angle_gamma   90.00
#
_symmetry.space_group_name_H-M   'P 1'
#
loop_
_entity.id
_entity.type
_entity.pdbx_description
1 polymer ?
#
loop_
_entity_poly.entity_id
_entity_poly.type
_entity_poly.pdbx_seq_one_letter_code
_entity_poly.pdbx_strand_id
1 'polypeptide(L)'
;MKLLLSLLVLFNPLLLHAGDLEQQRLEWQLRSGDVRNIAGLSRQYVQKKLGAINIEDIETLLADKELAQACYMAHFFASVGKEKNASLHELKVQKFSSWLMKHPEIFEKLVFAKASGRETLAVLHNIWVKENGELSGMYLNMALGAALVSTTREPETCQARYDFYKKSFEEKKLFPQFDTLEPWELHILFQGRESLEELAWAQEYVSQKKRFKADNAGSVACSFIPYRMTNKKGISVHAGGPFYDNKPISLQIYVEYGGVCGAVSKGSVGFLKAKGIPGYAIGQPGHCAFIWKKAPHQWVIGNNIYGWTWSDGGNGPWKGCTSIIREVARFEEGQNASGSALCYYLGLLSPNPQQADSLLQEALKLNPANYPVWQVLASKVARKPGNKEKLALLEQFKEAFPGNAALWEHFMKSQLGIDWKKTDTYATYPFLLNSREDRDAVDVYMRNFCAQAYKDIPSIAGKLPYEVKTRGVFFKNWLTYYQENKIDRKVRVQTCTVLEKALPGLLKYEKTASQFLDFYGKSLELWNDKNLLSRANTFLMNHLNEVENPVVKKKLAATGAKVADLLKDRKSLLRYSQAM
;
A
#
# COMPACT_ATOMS: atom_id res chain seq x y z
N MET A 1 -75.10 -28.08 45.80
CA MET A 1 -74.11 -28.90 45.05
C MET A 1 -73.70 -28.12 43.81
N LYS A 2 -72.40 -27.94 43.63
CA LYS A 2 -71.67 -27.30 42.50
C LYS A 2 -71.56 -25.76 42.43
N LEU A 3 -70.27 -25.37 42.38
CA LEU A 3 -69.61 -24.31 41.62
C LEU A 3 -69.67 -22.85 42.11
N LEU A 4 -68.56 -22.40 42.73
CA LEU A 4 -67.83 -21.18 42.37
C LEU A 4 -66.55 -21.05 43.22
N LEU A 5 -65.39 -21.32 42.60
CA LEU A 5 -64.09 -20.84 43.07
C LEU A 5 -63.36 -20.29 41.84
N SER A 6 -63.30 -18.96 41.75
CA SER A 6 -62.69 -18.21 40.67
C SER A 6 -61.19 -18.10 40.89
N LEU A 7 -60.43 -18.36 39.83
CA LEU A 7 -58.96 -18.40 39.79
C LEU A 7 -58.30 -17.07 40.20
N LEU A 8 -57.35 -17.18 41.14
CA LEU A 8 -56.15 -16.34 41.19
C LEU A 8 -55.09 -16.99 40.28
N VAL A 9 -54.89 -16.45 39.08
CA VAL A 9 -53.75 -16.82 38.23
C VAL A 9 -52.55 -16.01 38.68
N LEU A 10 -51.57 -16.70 39.24
CA LEU A 10 -50.23 -16.23 39.53
C LEU A 10 -49.56 -15.75 38.22
N PHE A 11 -49.11 -14.49 38.21
CA PHE A 11 -48.09 -14.01 37.29
C PHE A 11 -46.79 -14.79 37.54
N ASN A 12 -46.54 -15.81 36.71
CA ASN A 12 -45.25 -16.46 36.63
C ASN A 12 -44.51 -15.81 35.45
N PRO A 13 -43.36 -15.13 35.66
CA PRO A 13 -42.57 -14.64 34.54
C PRO A 13 -42.07 -15.86 33.78
N LEU A 14 -42.56 -16.03 32.55
CA LEU A 14 -42.04 -17.00 31.61
C LEU A 14 -40.52 -16.80 31.49
N LEU A 15 -39.80 -17.76 32.06
CA LEU A 15 -38.38 -18.03 31.84
C LEU A 15 -38.14 -18.19 30.33
N LEU A 16 -37.79 -17.09 29.67
CA LEU A 16 -37.11 -17.12 28.38
C LEU A 16 -35.75 -17.76 28.60
N HIS A 17 -35.52 -18.89 27.94
CA HIS A 17 -34.23 -19.57 27.93
C HIS A 17 -33.15 -18.62 27.40
N ALA A 18 -31.95 -18.67 28.00
CA ALA A 18 -30.80 -17.81 27.73
C ALA A 18 -30.09 -18.09 26.38
N GLY A 19 -30.85 -18.33 25.30
CA GLY A 19 -30.35 -18.64 23.96
C GLY A 19 -30.74 -17.67 22.85
N ASP A 20 -31.90 -16.99 22.93
CA ASP A 20 -32.51 -16.31 21.76
C ASP A 20 -32.55 -14.77 21.85
N LEU A 21 -31.61 -14.13 22.56
CA LEU A 21 -31.65 -12.69 22.83
C LEU A 21 -30.55 -11.86 22.16
N GLU A 22 -29.85 -12.37 21.15
CA GLU A 22 -28.68 -11.68 20.62
C GLU A 22 -28.96 -10.85 19.35
N GLN A 23 -29.66 -11.36 18.33
CA GLN A 23 -29.91 -10.60 17.09
C GLN A 23 -31.02 -9.55 17.21
N GLN A 24 -32.16 -9.89 17.82
CA GLN A 24 -33.26 -8.93 18.06
C GLN A 24 -32.79 -7.76 18.94
N ARG A 25 -31.87 -8.03 19.87
CA ARG A 25 -31.27 -7.00 20.73
C ARG A 25 -30.27 -6.13 19.96
N LEU A 26 -29.46 -6.71 19.08
CA LEU A 26 -28.59 -5.96 18.15
C LEU A 26 -29.41 -5.05 17.23
N GLU A 27 -30.50 -5.56 16.63
CA GLU A 27 -31.39 -4.76 15.78
C GLU A 27 -32.10 -3.66 16.59
N TRP A 28 -32.62 -3.99 17.78
CA TRP A 28 -33.21 -3.00 18.69
C TRP A 28 -32.21 -1.90 19.07
N GLN A 29 -30.97 -2.29 19.34
CA GLN A 29 -29.91 -1.34 19.67
C GLN A 29 -29.53 -0.48 18.45
N LEU A 30 -29.47 -1.05 17.26
CA LEU A 30 -29.21 -0.32 16.03
C LEU A 30 -30.20 0.86 15.90
N ARG A 31 -31.48 0.60 16.20
CA ARG A 31 -32.57 1.60 16.17
C ARG A 31 -32.41 2.74 17.19
N SER A 32 -31.58 2.59 18.22
CA SER A 32 -31.27 3.70 19.12
C SER A 32 -30.51 4.84 18.41
N GLY A 33 -29.76 4.50 17.36
CA GLY A 33 -28.83 5.41 16.69
C GLY A 33 -27.61 5.78 17.54
N ASP A 34 -27.43 5.21 18.73
CA ASP A 34 -26.28 5.48 19.59
C ASP A 34 -25.08 4.63 19.16
N VAL A 35 -24.18 5.26 18.41
CA VAL A 35 -23.02 4.62 17.79
C VAL A 35 -22.10 3.94 18.81
N ARG A 36 -21.90 4.55 19.99
CA ARG A 36 -21.00 3.99 21.01
C ARG A 36 -21.60 2.77 21.66
N ASN A 37 -22.89 2.83 21.97
CA ASN A 37 -23.59 1.69 22.55
C ASN A 37 -23.70 0.53 21.55
N ILE A 38 -23.96 0.81 20.27
CA ILE A 38 -23.94 -0.21 19.21
C ILE A 38 -22.56 -0.88 19.14
N ALA A 39 -21.48 -0.10 19.02
CA ALA A 39 -20.12 -0.63 18.95
C ALA A 39 -19.75 -1.48 20.19
N GLY A 40 -20.13 -1.01 21.39
CA GLY A 40 -19.89 -1.69 22.65
C GLY A 40 -20.62 -3.02 22.75
N LEU A 41 -21.91 -3.06 22.40
CA LEU A 41 -22.72 -4.28 22.46
C LEU A 41 -22.28 -5.30 21.39
N SER A 42 -22.01 -4.86 20.16
CA SER A 42 -21.45 -5.72 19.12
C SER A 42 -20.12 -6.33 19.55
N ARG A 43 -19.23 -5.55 20.17
CA ARG A 43 -17.97 -6.06 20.73
C ARG A 43 -18.20 -7.10 21.83
N GLN A 44 -19.08 -6.81 22.79
CA GLN A 44 -19.37 -7.74 23.89
C GLN A 44 -19.92 -9.07 23.38
N TYR A 45 -20.82 -9.03 22.39
CA TYR A 45 -21.34 -10.22 21.73
C TYR A 45 -20.21 -11.07 21.12
N VAL A 46 -19.35 -10.44 20.31
CA VAL A 46 -18.19 -11.12 19.69
C VAL A 46 -17.28 -11.73 20.75
N GLN A 47 -16.94 -10.98 21.81
CA GLN A 47 -16.05 -11.45 22.87
C GLN A 47 -16.63 -12.63 23.64
N LYS A 48 -17.94 -12.62 23.92
CA LYS A 48 -18.64 -13.73 24.58
C LYS A 48 -18.62 -14.99 23.71
N LYS A 49 -18.91 -14.87 22.41
CA LYS A 49 -18.87 -15.98 21.44
C LYS A 49 -17.46 -16.55 21.31
N LEU A 50 -16.44 -15.70 21.17
CA LEU A 50 -15.04 -16.13 21.13
C LEU A 50 -14.59 -16.85 22.41
N GLY A 51 -15.14 -16.49 23.57
CA GLY A 51 -14.87 -17.18 24.84
C GLY A 51 -15.53 -18.56 24.96
N ALA A 52 -16.53 -18.87 24.13
CA ALA A 52 -17.26 -20.14 24.14
C ALA A 52 -16.79 -21.13 23.05
N ILE A 53 -16.01 -20.66 22.07
CA ILE A 53 -15.59 -21.45 20.90
C ILE A 53 -14.15 -21.91 21.08
N ASN A 54 -13.89 -23.20 20.80
CA ASN A 54 -12.52 -23.70 20.63
C ASN A 54 -11.97 -23.20 19.28
N ILE A 55 -10.79 -22.58 19.30
CA ILE A 55 -10.15 -22.01 18.11
C ILE A 55 -9.74 -23.11 17.12
N GLU A 56 -9.69 -24.37 17.54
CA GLU A 56 -9.42 -25.48 16.63
C GLU A 56 -10.53 -25.68 15.58
N ASP A 57 -11.75 -25.15 15.82
CA ASP A 57 -12.89 -25.21 14.91
C ASP A 57 -13.10 -23.89 14.13
N ILE A 58 -12.05 -23.37 13.48
CA ILE A 58 -12.10 -22.07 12.77
C ILE A 58 -13.17 -22.07 11.68
N GLU A 59 -13.39 -23.19 11.00
CA GLU A 59 -14.42 -23.31 9.96
C GLU A 59 -15.82 -22.98 10.49
N THR A 60 -16.16 -23.46 11.69
CA THR A 60 -17.43 -23.15 12.36
C THR A 60 -17.56 -21.66 12.66
N LEU A 61 -16.47 -21.04 13.13
CA LEU A 61 -16.42 -19.61 13.44
C LEU A 61 -16.53 -18.74 12.17
N LEU A 62 -15.94 -19.15 11.07
CA LEU A 62 -16.03 -18.46 9.78
C LEU A 62 -17.40 -18.64 9.11
N ALA A 63 -18.13 -19.71 9.44
CA ALA A 63 -19.49 -19.95 8.96
C ALA A 63 -20.58 -19.18 9.74
N ASP A 64 -20.27 -18.68 10.94
CA ASP A 64 -21.20 -17.92 11.79
C ASP A 64 -21.40 -16.49 11.24
N LYS A 65 -22.51 -16.31 10.51
CA LYS A 65 -22.85 -15.04 9.84
C LYS A 65 -23.19 -13.94 10.85
N GLU A 66 -23.84 -14.29 11.95
CA GLU A 66 -24.19 -13.34 13.01
C GLU A 66 -22.94 -12.81 13.71
N LEU A 67 -21.97 -13.68 14.01
CA LEU A 67 -20.67 -13.31 14.55
C LEU A 67 -19.90 -12.39 13.59
N ALA A 68 -19.85 -12.74 12.31
CA ALA A 68 -19.19 -11.92 11.29
C ALA A 68 -19.82 -10.52 11.22
N GLN A 69 -21.15 -10.44 11.14
CA GLN A 69 -21.88 -9.18 11.09
C GLN A 69 -21.61 -8.31 12.33
N ALA A 70 -21.72 -8.90 13.54
CA ALA A 70 -21.44 -8.18 14.79
C ALA A 70 -19.98 -7.71 14.85
N CYS A 71 -19.03 -8.50 14.38
CA CYS A 71 -17.62 -8.11 14.30
C CYS A 71 -17.42 -6.86 13.44
N TYR A 72 -17.96 -6.84 12.22
CA TYR A 72 -17.84 -5.69 11.33
C TYR A 72 -18.60 -4.47 11.85
N MET A 73 -19.79 -4.64 12.42
CA MET A 73 -20.52 -3.56 13.09
C MET A 73 -19.69 -2.94 14.22
N ALA A 74 -19.05 -3.76 15.06
CA ALA A 74 -18.22 -3.27 16.16
C ALA A 74 -17.07 -2.37 15.64
N HIS A 75 -16.40 -2.78 14.56
CA HIS A 75 -15.33 -1.99 13.94
C HIS A 75 -15.84 -0.73 13.24
N PHE A 76 -16.93 -0.84 12.48
CA PHE A 76 -17.55 0.29 11.78
C PHE A 76 -17.97 1.40 12.76
N PHE A 77 -18.82 1.05 13.73
CA PHE A 77 -19.36 2.01 14.68
C PHE A 77 -18.28 2.53 15.64
N ALA A 78 -17.26 1.74 15.99
CA ALA A 78 -16.11 2.27 16.73
C ALA A 78 -15.31 3.31 15.92
N SER A 79 -15.25 3.16 14.60
CA SER A 79 -14.59 4.13 13.72
C SER A 79 -15.39 5.42 13.61
N VAL A 80 -16.71 5.32 13.38
CA VAL A 80 -17.61 6.48 13.27
C VAL A 80 -17.79 7.21 14.60
N GLY A 81 -17.79 6.49 15.73
CA GLY A 81 -18.04 7.01 17.08
C GLY A 81 -16.86 7.75 17.75
N LYS A 82 -15.76 8.01 17.02
CA LYS A 82 -14.63 8.80 17.54
C LYS A 82 -15.00 10.25 17.82
N GLU A 83 -16.01 10.77 17.13
CA GLU A 83 -16.59 12.09 17.41
C GLU A 83 -17.48 12.03 18.66
N LYS A 84 -17.39 13.03 19.55
CA LYS A 84 -18.20 13.07 20.77
C LYS A 84 -19.69 13.20 20.40
N ASN A 85 -20.55 12.39 21.04
CA ASN A 85 -22.02 12.41 20.89
C ASN A 85 -22.56 12.07 19.49
N ALA A 86 -21.86 11.23 18.72
CA ALA A 86 -22.37 10.75 17.42
C ALA A 86 -23.64 9.89 17.61
N SER A 87 -24.80 10.47 17.31
CA SER A 87 -26.05 9.74 17.10
C SER A 87 -26.41 9.80 15.61
N LEU A 88 -26.85 8.66 15.07
CA LEU A 88 -27.23 8.50 13.67
C LEU A 88 -28.75 8.38 13.58
N HIS A 89 -29.40 9.40 13.04
CA HIS A 89 -30.86 9.52 13.02
C HIS A 89 -31.50 8.56 12.01
N GLU A 90 -30.82 8.27 10.90
CA GLU A 90 -31.22 7.34 9.86
C GLU A 90 -31.43 5.92 10.39
N LEU A 91 -30.70 5.52 11.44
CA LEU A 91 -30.88 4.21 12.08
C LEU A 91 -32.22 4.11 12.84
N LYS A 92 -32.86 5.23 13.17
CA LYS A 92 -34.20 5.22 13.78
C LYS A 92 -35.29 4.82 12.78
N VAL A 93 -34.99 4.85 11.47
CA VAL A 93 -35.91 4.37 10.43
C VAL A 93 -35.92 2.85 10.45
N GLN A 94 -37.01 2.27 10.99
CA GLN A 94 -37.13 0.82 11.21
C GLN A 94 -36.84 0.01 9.93
N LYS A 95 -37.43 0.40 8.79
CA LYS A 95 -37.23 -0.32 7.52
C LYS A 95 -35.76 -0.34 7.09
N PHE A 96 -35.04 0.77 7.26
CA PHE A 96 -33.63 0.86 6.88
C PHE A 96 -32.74 0.04 7.81
N SER A 97 -32.94 0.13 9.13
CA SER A 97 -32.20 -0.70 10.09
C SER A 97 -32.43 -2.19 9.88
N SER A 98 -33.69 -2.62 9.64
CA SER A 98 -33.98 -4.02 9.30
C SER A 98 -33.36 -4.44 7.97
N TRP A 99 -33.25 -3.52 7.00
CA TRP A 99 -32.57 -3.77 5.73
C TRP A 99 -31.06 -3.96 5.94
N LEU A 100 -30.38 -3.06 6.68
CA LEU A 100 -28.96 -3.22 7.03
C LEU A 100 -28.67 -4.57 7.71
N MET A 101 -29.57 -5.04 8.58
CA MET A 101 -29.42 -6.33 9.24
C MET A 101 -29.50 -7.53 8.28
N LYS A 102 -30.24 -7.41 7.17
CA LYS A 102 -30.35 -8.44 6.13
C LYS A 102 -29.19 -8.42 5.12
N HIS A 103 -28.36 -7.37 5.16
CA HIS A 103 -27.24 -7.14 4.25
C HIS A 103 -25.90 -7.02 5.02
N PRO A 104 -25.41 -8.12 5.64
CA PRO A 104 -24.19 -8.11 6.45
C PRO A 104 -22.94 -7.66 5.68
N GLU A 105 -22.90 -7.85 4.36
CA GLU A 105 -21.81 -7.45 3.47
C GLU A 105 -21.56 -5.92 3.48
N ILE A 106 -22.55 -5.11 3.86
CA ILE A 106 -22.42 -3.65 3.91
C ILE A 106 -21.33 -3.24 4.89
N PHE A 107 -21.39 -3.75 6.12
CA PHE A 107 -20.41 -3.38 7.15
C PHE A 107 -19.03 -3.97 6.86
N GLU A 108 -18.95 -5.16 6.27
CA GLU A 108 -17.69 -5.74 5.79
C GLU A 108 -17.01 -4.79 4.78
N LYS A 109 -17.73 -4.40 3.73
CA LYS A 109 -17.20 -3.52 2.67
C LYS A 109 -16.83 -2.13 3.20
N LEU A 110 -17.65 -1.55 4.09
CA LEU A 110 -17.37 -0.24 4.71
C LEU A 110 -16.15 -0.28 5.63
N VAL A 111 -15.98 -1.34 6.43
CA VAL A 111 -14.82 -1.53 7.29
C VAL A 111 -13.56 -1.75 6.46
N PHE A 112 -13.66 -2.54 5.39
CA PHE A 112 -12.53 -2.75 4.48
C PHE A 112 -12.07 -1.45 3.81
N ALA A 113 -13.00 -0.62 3.33
CA ALA A 113 -12.69 0.64 2.66
C ALA A 113 -11.94 1.66 3.54
N LYS A 114 -12.10 1.60 4.87
CA LYS A 114 -11.49 2.51 5.86
C LYS A 114 -11.64 4.01 5.57
N ALA A 115 -12.73 4.38 4.87
CA ALA A 115 -13.04 5.76 4.48
C ALA A 115 -14.41 6.25 4.99
N SER A 116 -15.05 5.49 5.90
CA SER A 116 -16.34 5.85 6.48
C SER A 116 -16.24 7.00 7.49
N GLY A 117 -17.26 7.84 7.54
CA GLY A 117 -17.44 8.92 8.50
C GLY A 117 -18.89 9.03 8.99
N ARG A 118 -19.21 10.11 9.71
CA ARG A 118 -20.52 10.34 10.32
C ARG A 118 -21.67 10.31 9.31
N GLU A 119 -21.49 10.96 8.16
CA GLU A 119 -22.52 11.09 7.12
C GLU A 119 -22.62 9.86 6.20
N THR A 120 -21.79 8.83 6.39
CA THR A 120 -21.76 7.66 5.49
C THR A 120 -23.12 6.93 5.47
N LEU A 121 -23.72 6.66 6.64
CA LEU A 121 -25.02 5.99 6.68
C LEU A 121 -26.18 6.91 6.25
N ALA A 122 -26.10 8.21 6.53
CA ALA A 122 -27.08 9.19 6.05
C ALA A 122 -27.13 9.24 4.51
N VAL A 123 -25.98 9.31 3.83
CA VAL A 123 -25.92 9.27 2.36
C VAL A 123 -26.43 7.94 1.82
N LEU A 124 -26.04 6.81 2.43
CA LEU A 124 -26.53 5.49 2.03
C LEU A 124 -28.05 5.39 2.18
N HIS A 125 -28.61 5.87 3.29
CA HIS A 125 -30.05 5.92 3.53
C HIS A 125 -30.78 6.74 2.47
N ASN A 126 -30.27 7.92 2.12
CA ASN A 126 -30.92 8.78 1.12
C ASN A 126 -30.96 8.13 -0.27
N ILE A 127 -29.86 7.47 -0.67
CA ILE A 127 -29.82 6.69 -1.91
C ILE A 127 -30.77 5.49 -1.82
N TRP A 128 -30.78 4.77 -0.70
CA TRP A 128 -31.68 3.63 -0.49
C TRP A 128 -33.15 4.03 -0.59
N VAL A 129 -33.57 5.17 -0.01
CA VAL A 129 -34.93 5.71 -0.16
C VAL A 129 -35.23 6.03 -1.62
N LYS A 130 -34.27 6.67 -2.32
CA LYS A 130 -34.41 7.02 -3.74
C LYS A 130 -34.58 5.80 -4.65
N GLU A 131 -33.93 4.70 -4.29
CA GLU A 131 -34.02 3.40 -4.98
C GLU A 131 -35.15 2.53 -4.43
N ASN A 132 -36.18 3.13 -3.82
CA ASN A 132 -37.38 2.46 -3.30
C ASN A 132 -37.10 1.34 -2.28
N GLY A 133 -35.97 1.42 -1.60
CA GLY A 133 -35.55 0.45 -0.61
C GLY A 133 -34.83 -0.78 -1.17
N GLU A 134 -34.44 -0.76 -2.45
CA GLU A 134 -33.80 -1.87 -3.14
C GLU A 134 -32.39 -1.48 -3.62
N LEU A 135 -31.36 -2.13 -3.07
CA LEU A 135 -29.98 -1.99 -3.52
C LEU A 135 -29.30 -3.36 -3.50
N SER A 136 -28.78 -3.79 -4.64
CA SER A 136 -28.04 -5.06 -4.77
C SER A 136 -26.97 -4.95 -5.86
N GLY A 137 -26.00 -5.88 -5.83
CA GLY A 137 -24.92 -5.96 -6.82
C GLY A 137 -24.21 -4.62 -7.04
N MET A 138 -24.08 -4.22 -8.30
CA MET A 138 -23.38 -2.98 -8.66
C MET A 138 -24.06 -1.71 -8.11
N TYR A 139 -25.40 -1.68 -7.99
CA TYR A 139 -26.10 -0.51 -7.44
C TYR A 139 -25.79 -0.32 -5.96
N LEU A 140 -25.69 -1.42 -5.20
CA LEU A 140 -25.22 -1.37 -3.81
C LEU A 140 -23.77 -0.89 -3.75
N ASN A 141 -22.88 -1.42 -4.60
CA ASN A 141 -21.48 -0.99 -4.62
C ASN A 141 -21.34 0.52 -4.95
N MET A 142 -22.11 1.03 -5.91
CA MET A 142 -22.16 2.47 -6.23
C MET A 142 -22.67 3.30 -5.06
N ALA A 143 -23.75 2.86 -4.39
CA ALA A 143 -24.31 3.56 -3.24
C ALA A 143 -23.29 3.63 -2.09
N LEU A 144 -22.59 2.53 -1.80
CA LEU A 144 -21.53 2.48 -0.81
C LEU A 144 -20.33 3.35 -1.21
N GLY A 145 -19.91 3.33 -2.48
CA GLY A 145 -18.87 4.20 -3.02
C GLY A 145 -19.19 5.69 -2.82
N ALA A 146 -20.44 6.11 -3.08
CA ALA A 146 -20.91 7.47 -2.83
C ALA A 146 -20.96 7.81 -1.34
N ALA A 147 -21.45 6.89 -0.52
CA ALA A 147 -21.49 7.03 0.93
C ALA A 147 -20.09 7.20 1.56
N LEU A 148 -19.07 6.51 1.04
CA LEU A 148 -17.68 6.64 1.52
C LEU A 148 -17.06 8.02 1.22
N VAL A 149 -17.53 8.71 0.18
CA VAL A 149 -17.01 10.04 -0.20
C VAL A 149 -17.53 11.16 0.72
N SER A 150 -18.55 10.89 1.55
CA SER A 150 -19.14 11.88 2.46
C SER A 150 -18.18 12.44 3.51
N THR A 151 -17.03 11.79 3.71
CA THR A 151 -15.92 12.32 4.52
C THR A 151 -15.22 13.54 3.92
N THR A 152 -15.44 13.81 2.63
CA THR A 152 -14.76 14.88 1.88
C THR A 152 -15.71 15.72 1.01
N ARG A 153 -17.00 15.40 0.99
CA ARG A 153 -18.02 16.07 0.17
C ARG A 153 -19.34 16.13 0.90
N GLU A 154 -20.13 17.16 0.59
CA GLU A 154 -21.49 17.29 1.08
C GLU A 154 -22.40 16.15 0.59
N PRO A 155 -23.38 15.70 1.40
CA PRO A 155 -24.28 14.60 1.07
C PRO A 155 -24.97 14.69 -0.30
N GLU A 156 -25.38 15.89 -0.71
CA GLU A 156 -26.04 16.14 -2.01
C GLU A 156 -25.08 15.89 -3.16
N THR A 157 -23.81 16.24 -3.00
CA THR A 157 -22.77 16.00 -4.02
C THR A 157 -22.48 14.51 -4.16
N CYS A 158 -22.51 13.75 -3.05
CA CYS A 158 -22.36 12.30 -3.10
C CYS A 158 -23.52 11.64 -3.87
N GLN A 159 -24.76 12.06 -3.60
CA GLN A 159 -25.95 11.55 -4.29
C GLN A 159 -25.93 11.89 -5.78
N ALA A 160 -25.58 13.14 -6.14
CA ALA A 160 -25.48 13.54 -7.54
C ALA A 160 -24.42 12.73 -8.31
N ARG A 161 -23.31 12.33 -7.66
CA ARG A 161 -22.33 11.41 -8.25
C ARG A 161 -22.88 10.01 -8.45
N TYR A 162 -23.59 9.47 -7.46
CA TYR A 162 -24.29 8.19 -7.62
C TYR A 162 -25.20 8.23 -8.86
N ASP A 163 -26.03 9.27 -9.00
CA ASP A 163 -26.95 9.43 -10.13
C ASP A 163 -26.23 9.49 -11.48
N PHE A 164 -25.15 10.26 -11.55
CA PHE A 164 -24.35 10.40 -12.76
C PHE A 164 -23.79 9.05 -13.22
N TYR A 165 -23.17 8.29 -12.32
CA TYR A 165 -22.58 7.00 -12.67
C TYR A 165 -23.63 5.91 -12.90
N LYS A 166 -24.74 5.91 -12.14
CA LYS A 166 -25.88 5.01 -12.37
C LYS A 166 -26.43 5.19 -13.78
N LYS A 167 -26.76 6.44 -14.16
CA LYS A 167 -27.22 6.76 -15.52
C LYS A 167 -26.20 6.37 -16.58
N SER A 168 -24.92 6.68 -16.35
CA SER A 168 -23.85 6.33 -17.29
C SER A 168 -23.69 4.81 -17.46
N PHE A 169 -23.91 4.05 -16.39
CA PHE A 169 -23.85 2.59 -16.39
C PHE A 169 -25.03 2.00 -17.18
N GLU A 170 -26.26 2.45 -16.91
CA GLU A 170 -27.48 2.04 -17.61
C GLU A 170 -27.42 2.36 -19.11
N GLU A 171 -26.86 3.52 -19.46
CA GLU A 171 -26.65 3.97 -20.85
C GLU A 171 -25.41 3.33 -21.51
N LYS A 172 -24.71 2.41 -20.82
CA LYS A 172 -23.49 1.73 -21.31
C LYS A 172 -22.37 2.67 -21.76
N LYS A 173 -22.25 3.83 -21.09
CA LYS A 173 -21.21 4.84 -21.35
C LYS A 173 -19.90 4.52 -20.64
N LEU A 174 -19.90 3.63 -19.66
CA LEU A 174 -18.73 3.23 -18.86
C LEU A 174 -18.00 2.03 -19.50
N PHE A 175 -16.75 1.80 -19.12
CA PHE A 175 -16.01 0.62 -19.56
C PHE A 175 -16.38 -0.64 -18.75
N PRO A 176 -16.26 -1.85 -19.33
CA PRO A 176 -16.73 -3.09 -18.70
C PRO A 176 -16.14 -3.41 -17.32
N GLN A 177 -14.93 -2.92 -17.01
CA GLN A 177 -14.34 -3.13 -15.69
C GLN A 177 -15.09 -2.41 -14.56
N PHE A 178 -16.00 -1.48 -14.87
CA PHE A 178 -16.83 -0.79 -13.89
C PHE A 178 -17.73 -1.75 -13.12
N ASP A 179 -18.25 -2.79 -13.79
CA ASP A 179 -19.22 -3.78 -13.28
C ASP A 179 -18.68 -4.62 -12.12
N THR A 180 -17.37 -4.57 -11.91
CA THR A 180 -16.62 -5.36 -10.93
C THR A 180 -15.98 -4.49 -9.85
N LEU A 181 -16.25 -3.18 -9.84
CA LEU A 181 -15.63 -2.29 -8.88
C LEU A 181 -16.22 -2.51 -7.48
N GLU A 182 -15.32 -2.60 -6.52
CA GLU A 182 -15.65 -2.65 -5.11
C GLU A 182 -15.89 -1.25 -4.55
N PRO A 183 -16.63 -1.08 -3.42
CA PRO A 183 -16.94 0.23 -2.87
C PRO A 183 -15.73 1.13 -2.61
N TRP A 184 -14.60 0.56 -2.19
CA TRP A 184 -13.38 1.35 -1.97
C TRP A 184 -12.75 1.87 -3.27
N GLU A 185 -12.96 1.17 -4.39
CA GLU A 185 -12.52 1.60 -5.72
C GLU A 185 -13.46 2.68 -6.28
N LEU A 186 -14.76 2.50 -6.06
CA LEU A 186 -15.77 3.51 -6.38
C LEU A 186 -15.58 4.77 -5.54
N HIS A 187 -15.12 4.64 -4.29
CA HIS A 187 -14.68 5.80 -3.49
C HIS A 187 -13.56 6.58 -4.20
N ILE A 188 -12.51 5.92 -4.71
CA ILE A 188 -11.43 6.57 -5.48
C ILE A 188 -11.96 7.26 -6.75
N LEU A 189 -12.88 6.59 -7.45
CA LEU A 189 -13.54 7.13 -8.64
C LEU A 189 -14.35 8.39 -8.29
N PHE A 190 -15.22 8.30 -7.29
CA PHE A 190 -16.17 9.35 -6.93
C PHE A 190 -15.51 10.52 -6.20
N GLN A 191 -14.34 10.34 -5.59
CA GLN A 191 -13.54 11.44 -5.02
C GLN A 191 -12.91 12.35 -6.10
N GLY A 192 -13.02 12.03 -7.40
CA GLY A 192 -12.51 12.87 -8.49
C GLY A 192 -12.90 14.34 -8.37
N ARG A 193 -12.01 15.24 -8.80
CA ARG A 193 -12.20 16.70 -8.66
C ARG A 193 -13.10 17.27 -9.75
N GLU A 194 -13.29 16.52 -10.82
CA GLU A 194 -14.03 16.88 -12.01
C GLU A 194 -15.50 17.17 -11.65
N SER A 195 -16.07 18.21 -12.23
CA SER A 195 -17.52 18.47 -12.12
C SER A 195 -18.34 17.45 -12.92
N LEU A 196 -19.65 17.34 -12.66
CA LEU A 196 -20.49 16.40 -13.40
C LEU A 196 -20.63 16.82 -14.87
N GLU A 197 -20.69 18.13 -15.13
CA GLU A 197 -20.73 18.73 -16.45
C GLU A 197 -19.45 18.42 -17.23
N GLU A 198 -18.31 18.50 -16.56
CA GLU A 198 -17.00 18.15 -17.14
C GLU A 198 -16.88 16.65 -17.45
N LEU A 199 -17.37 15.77 -16.56
CA LEU A 199 -17.41 14.33 -16.81
C LEU A 199 -18.34 13.98 -17.98
N ALA A 200 -19.52 14.61 -18.06
CA ALA A 200 -20.46 14.44 -19.17
C ALA A 200 -19.85 14.90 -20.51
N TRP A 201 -19.21 16.08 -20.52
CA TRP A 201 -18.48 16.55 -21.69
C TRP A 201 -17.36 15.59 -22.09
N ALA A 202 -16.60 15.07 -21.12
CA ALA A 202 -15.51 14.14 -21.39
C ALA A 202 -16.02 12.82 -21.98
N GLN A 203 -17.16 12.31 -21.53
CA GLN A 203 -17.82 11.14 -22.13
C GLN A 203 -18.15 11.35 -23.61
N GLU A 204 -18.68 12.52 -23.96
CA GLU A 204 -18.98 12.87 -25.35
C GLU A 204 -17.69 13.07 -26.17
N TYR A 205 -16.73 13.81 -25.65
CA TYR A 205 -15.45 14.05 -26.32
C TYR A 205 -14.72 12.73 -26.69
N VAL A 206 -14.76 11.75 -25.78
CA VAL A 206 -14.08 10.47 -25.99
C VAL A 206 -14.93 9.45 -26.76
N SER A 207 -16.24 9.65 -26.91
CA SER A 207 -17.14 8.76 -27.66
C SER A 207 -16.67 8.58 -29.12
N GLN A 208 -16.09 9.64 -29.68
CA GLN A 208 -15.58 9.70 -31.05
C GLN A 208 -14.16 9.11 -31.19
N LYS A 209 -13.49 8.73 -30.09
CA LYS A 209 -12.09 8.30 -30.07
C LYS A 209 -11.98 6.78 -30.09
N LYS A 210 -12.06 6.18 -31.29
CA LYS A 210 -12.03 4.69 -31.51
C LYS A 210 -10.86 3.94 -30.84
N ARG A 211 -9.73 4.61 -30.59
CA ARG A 211 -8.54 4.01 -29.96
C ARG A 211 -8.66 3.91 -28.44
N PHE A 212 -9.59 4.64 -27.81
CA PHE A 212 -9.76 4.67 -26.37
C PHE A 212 -10.56 3.45 -25.90
N LYS A 213 -9.84 2.43 -25.44
CA LYS A 213 -10.39 1.15 -25.01
C LYS A 213 -9.96 0.84 -23.58
N ALA A 214 -10.72 -0.01 -22.91
CA ALA A 214 -10.52 -0.40 -21.51
C ALA A 214 -9.08 -0.84 -21.16
N ASP A 215 -8.44 -1.61 -22.05
CA ASP A 215 -7.10 -2.21 -21.86
C ASP A 215 -5.95 -1.21 -22.09
N ASN A 216 -6.16 -0.18 -22.89
CA ASN A 216 -5.16 0.82 -23.25
C ASN A 216 -5.47 2.23 -22.74
N ALA A 217 -6.56 2.38 -21.96
CA ALA A 217 -7.16 3.65 -21.59
C ALA A 217 -6.15 4.64 -21.00
N GLY A 218 -5.31 4.21 -20.06
CA GLY A 218 -4.32 5.11 -19.45
C GLY A 218 -3.30 5.68 -20.44
N SER A 219 -2.84 4.88 -21.41
CA SER A 219 -1.90 5.35 -22.44
C SER A 219 -2.59 6.30 -23.42
N VAL A 220 -3.79 5.94 -23.88
CA VAL A 220 -4.54 6.75 -24.85
C VAL A 220 -5.02 8.05 -24.24
N ALA A 221 -5.45 8.06 -22.97
CA ALA A 221 -5.86 9.27 -22.27
C ALA A 221 -4.75 10.32 -22.20
N CYS A 222 -3.48 9.89 -22.06
CA CYS A 222 -2.33 10.80 -22.11
C CYS A 222 -2.26 11.57 -23.44
N SER A 223 -2.63 10.91 -24.55
CA SER A 223 -2.58 11.50 -25.89
C SER A 223 -3.65 12.57 -26.14
N PHE A 224 -4.67 12.68 -25.28
CA PHE A 224 -5.69 13.71 -25.38
C PHE A 224 -5.19 15.09 -24.94
N ILE A 225 -4.10 15.15 -24.19
CA ILE A 225 -3.55 16.37 -23.62
C ILE A 225 -2.23 16.69 -24.33
N PRO A 226 -2.17 17.75 -25.16
CA PRO A 226 -0.94 18.12 -25.85
C PRO A 226 0.20 18.43 -24.86
N TYR A 227 1.38 17.87 -25.07
CA TYR A 227 2.54 18.21 -24.25
C TYR A 227 3.10 19.57 -24.68
N ARG A 228 2.95 20.62 -23.85
CA ARG A 228 3.36 22.00 -24.18
C ARG A 228 4.01 22.71 -22.99
N MET A 229 5.19 23.28 -23.23
CA MET A 229 5.93 24.12 -22.26
C MET A 229 5.49 25.58 -22.30
N THR A 230 4.96 26.03 -23.44
CA THR A 230 4.46 27.39 -23.66
C THR A 230 3.09 27.34 -24.33
N ASN A 231 2.21 28.30 -24.00
CA ASN A 231 0.94 28.46 -24.70
C ASN A 231 1.14 29.21 -26.03
N LYS A 232 0.07 29.42 -26.80
CA LYS A 232 0.13 30.13 -28.10
C LYS A 232 0.63 31.58 -28.00
N LYS A 233 0.60 32.18 -26.80
CA LYS A 233 1.10 33.53 -26.51
C LYS A 233 2.55 33.54 -26.01
N GLY A 234 3.24 32.38 -26.02
CA GLY A 234 4.60 32.24 -25.51
C GLY A 234 4.72 32.21 -23.98
N ILE A 235 3.61 32.21 -23.23
CA ILE A 235 3.64 32.16 -21.77
C ILE A 235 4.03 30.75 -21.32
N SER A 236 5.00 30.65 -20.42
CA SER A 236 5.47 29.37 -19.86
C SER A 236 4.42 28.70 -18.97
N VAL A 237 4.36 27.38 -19.00
CA VAL A 237 3.54 26.55 -18.10
C VAL A 237 3.90 26.77 -16.62
N HIS A 238 5.14 27.18 -16.33
CA HIS A 238 5.60 27.50 -14.99
C HIS A 238 4.99 28.79 -14.44
N ALA A 239 4.35 29.61 -15.29
CA ALA A 239 3.59 30.78 -14.83
C ALA A 239 2.27 30.40 -14.14
N GLY A 240 1.79 29.15 -14.28
CA GLY A 240 0.55 28.70 -13.66
C GLY A 240 -0.69 29.29 -14.33
N GLY A 241 -1.52 30.04 -13.58
CA GLY A 241 -2.79 30.62 -14.07
C GLY A 241 -2.68 31.33 -15.43
N PRO A 242 -1.73 32.25 -15.64
CA PRO A 242 -1.49 32.92 -16.92
C PRO A 242 -1.28 32.00 -18.13
N PHE A 243 -0.73 30.79 -17.95
CA PHE A 243 -0.61 29.82 -19.04
C PHE A 243 -1.98 29.43 -19.61
N TYR A 244 -2.99 29.33 -18.74
CA TYR A 244 -4.37 28.98 -19.07
C TYR A 244 -5.29 30.21 -19.15
N ASP A 245 -4.74 31.40 -19.40
CA ASP A 245 -5.50 32.66 -19.42
C ASP A 245 -6.29 32.91 -18.11
N ASN A 246 -5.80 32.40 -16.98
CA ASN A 246 -6.45 32.40 -15.66
C ASN A 246 -7.84 31.75 -15.62
N LYS A 247 -8.18 30.91 -16.61
CA LYS A 247 -9.40 30.12 -16.62
C LYS A 247 -9.32 29.01 -15.56
N PRO A 248 -10.46 28.62 -14.95
CA PRO A 248 -10.52 27.44 -14.09
C PRO A 248 -10.02 26.20 -14.84
N ILE A 249 -9.18 25.40 -14.19
CA ILE A 249 -8.63 24.20 -14.81
C ILE A 249 -9.69 23.11 -14.93
N SER A 250 -9.92 22.65 -16.16
CA SER A 250 -10.80 21.53 -16.49
C SER A 250 -10.21 20.64 -17.59
N LEU A 251 -10.85 19.50 -17.88
CA LEU A 251 -10.49 18.61 -18.97
C LEU A 251 -10.55 19.31 -20.33
N GLN A 252 -11.53 20.19 -20.57
CA GLN A 252 -11.60 21.03 -21.77
C GLN A 252 -10.35 21.90 -21.89
N ILE A 253 -9.97 22.57 -20.80
CA ILE A 253 -8.80 23.45 -20.75
C ILE A 253 -7.52 22.65 -21.01
N TYR A 254 -7.38 21.46 -20.45
CA TYR A 254 -6.24 20.59 -20.73
C TYR A 254 -6.17 20.15 -22.20
N VAL A 255 -7.30 19.85 -22.85
CA VAL A 255 -7.32 19.50 -24.27
C VAL A 255 -6.96 20.71 -25.15
N GLU A 256 -7.48 21.89 -24.83
CA GLU A 256 -7.24 23.12 -25.59
C GLU A 256 -5.79 23.61 -25.46
N TYR A 257 -5.34 23.81 -24.21
CA TYR A 257 -4.04 24.42 -23.89
C TYR A 257 -2.92 23.40 -23.87
N GLY A 258 -3.18 22.16 -23.45
CA GLY A 258 -2.14 21.20 -23.12
C GLY A 258 -1.47 21.49 -21.78
N GLY A 259 -0.24 21.00 -21.63
CA GLY A 259 0.61 21.26 -20.46
C GLY A 259 1.73 20.23 -20.37
N VAL A 260 2.37 20.11 -19.20
CA VAL A 260 3.43 19.11 -18.96
C VAL A 260 2.90 17.91 -18.20
N CYS A 261 3.79 17.07 -17.65
CA CYS A 261 3.45 15.83 -16.95
C CYS A 261 2.30 15.96 -15.92
N GLY A 262 2.23 17.07 -15.19
CA GLY A 262 1.14 17.33 -14.24
C GLY A 262 -0.24 17.47 -14.91
N ALA A 263 -0.33 18.19 -16.02
CA ALA A 263 -1.57 18.34 -16.79
C ALA A 263 -1.95 17.03 -17.49
N VAL A 264 -0.96 16.36 -18.10
CA VAL A 264 -1.15 15.06 -18.76
C VAL A 264 -1.68 14.02 -17.77
N SER A 265 -1.06 13.88 -16.61
CA SER A 265 -1.45 12.86 -15.63
C SER A 265 -2.80 13.15 -14.96
N LYS A 266 -3.04 14.40 -14.54
CA LYS A 266 -4.33 14.79 -13.93
C LYS A 266 -5.47 14.74 -14.94
N GLY A 267 -5.26 15.24 -16.16
CA GLY A 267 -6.25 15.17 -17.23
C GLY A 267 -6.55 13.74 -17.64
N SER A 268 -5.53 12.87 -17.75
CA SER A 268 -5.72 11.45 -18.07
C SER A 268 -6.59 10.76 -17.03
N VAL A 269 -6.35 11.03 -15.74
CA VAL A 269 -7.20 10.51 -14.66
C VAL A 269 -8.65 10.97 -14.83
N GLY A 270 -8.92 12.24 -15.13
CA GLY A 270 -10.30 12.69 -15.35
C GLY A 270 -10.99 12.01 -16.54
N PHE A 271 -10.27 11.77 -17.65
CA PHE A 271 -10.81 10.99 -18.79
C PHE A 271 -11.07 9.52 -18.44
N LEU A 272 -10.23 8.92 -17.60
CA LEU A 272 -10.46 7.58 -17.08
C LEU A 272 -11.73 7.55 -16.21
N LYS A 273 -11.89 8.53 -15.31
CA LYS A 273 -13.06 8.64 -14.45
C LYS A 273 -14.36 8.85 -15.23
N ALA A 274 -14.33 9.64 -16.31
CA ALA A 274 -15.48 9.80 -17.21
C ALA A 274 -15.98 8.46 -17.79
N LYS A 275 -15.11 7.45 -17.92
CA LYS A 275 -15.45 6.08 -18.35
C LYS A 275 -15.52 5.06 -17.21
N GLY A 276 -15.62 5.51 -15.97
CA GLY A 276 -15.81 4.64 -14.81
C GLY A 276 -14.54 3.93 -14.34
N ILE A 277 -13.35 4.41 -14.72
CA ILE A 277 -12.08 3.82 -14.27
C ILE A 277 -11.56 4.60 -13.06
N PRO A 278 -11.37 3.97 -11.89
CA PRO A 278 -10.75 4.62 -10.75
C PRO A 278 -9.27 4.90 -11.02
N GLY A 279 -8.81 6.07 -10.59
CA GLY A 279 -7.42 6.49 -10.73
C GLY A 279 -7.11 7.79 -10.01
N TYR A 280 -5.82 8.04 -9.81
CA TYR A 280 -5.32 9.24 -9.12
C TYR A 280 -3.88 9.55 -9.53
N ALA A 281 -3.53 10.84 -9.50
CA ALA A 281 -2.18 11.29 -9.79
C ALA A 281 -1.21 10.93 -8.65
N ILE A 282 0.03 10.62 -9.01
CA ILE A 282 1.15 10.31 -8.10
C ILE A 282 2.39 11.10 -8.50
N GLY A 283 3.32 11.25 -7.56
CA GLY A 283 4.62 11.87 -7.80
C GLY A 283 5.68 10.85 -8.19
N GLN A 284 6.60 11.24 -9.06
CA GLN A 284 7.92 10.61 -9.22
C GLN A 284 8.99 11.74 -9.29
N PRO A 285 10.30 11.49 -9.13
CA PRO A 285 11.32 12.55 -9.11
C PRO A 285 11.29 13.49 -10.33
N GLY A 286 10.81 14.73 -10.14
CA GLY A 286 10.67 15.71 -11.23
C GLY A 286 9.60 15.37 -12.27
N HIS A 287 8.69 14.43 -11.96
CA HIS A 287 7.66 13.95 -12.88
C HIS A 287 6.34 13.67 -12.16
N CYS A 288 5.21 13.87 -12.84
CA CYS A 288 3.90 13.47 -12.34
C CYS A 288 3.40 12.30 -13.18
N ALA A 289 3.07 11.19 -12.53
CA ALA A 289 2.45 10.03 -13.14
C ALA A 289 1.04 9.85 -12.57
N PHE A 290 0.36 8.76 -12.90
CA PHE A 290 -0.90 8.40 -12.26
C PHE A 290 -1.07 6.89 -12.15
N ILE A 291 -1.90 6.47 -11.22
CA ILE A 291 -2.31 5.09 -11.03
C ILE A 291 -3.74 4.93 -11.55
N TRP A 292 -4.03 3.80 -12.18
CA TRP A 292 -5.38 3.44 -12.63
C TRP A 292 -5.58 1.92 -12.63
N LYS A 293 -6.83 1.49 -12.47
CA LYS A 293 -7.22 0.07 -12.58
C LYS A 293 -7.42 -0.29 -14.05
N LYS A 294 -6.41 -0.94 -14.64
CA LYS A 294 -6.44 -1.45 -16.03
C LYS A 294 -7.26 -2.75 -16.09
N ALA A 295 -7.97 -2.97 -17.20
CA ALA A 295 -8.65 -4.25 -17.44
C ALA A 295 -7.63 -5.41 -17.63
N PRO A 296 -7.89 -6.62 -17.11
CA PRO A 296 -8.99 -7.01 -16.24
C PRO A 296 -8.57 -6.96 -14.75
N HIS A 297 -8.62 -5.80 -14.10
CA HIS A 297 -8.42 -5.62 -12.64
C HIS A 297 -6.98 -5.36 -12.12
N GLN A 298 -6.01 -5.04 -12.99
CA GLN A 298 -4.64 -4.72 -12.55
C GLN A 298 -4.41 -3.22 -12.31
N TRP A 299 -3.92 -2.86 -11.13
CA TRP A 299 -3.45 -1.50 -10.85
C TRP A 299 -2.08 -1.25 -11.49
N VAL A 300 -1.99 -0.27 -12.39
CA VAL A 300 -0.77 0.06 -13.14
C VAL A 300 -0.48 1.56 -13.13
N ILE A 301 0.76 1.94 -13.44
CA ILE A 301 1.17 3.33 -13.58
C ILE A 301 1.00 3.78 -15.04
N GLY A 302 0.23 4.84 -15.26
CA GLY A 302 0.18 5.59 -16.51
C GLY A 302 1.11 6.81 -16.47
N ASN A 303 1.55 7.27 -17.66
CA ASN A 303 2.61 8.28 -17.80
C ASN A 303 3.84 7.93 -16.93
N ASN A 304 4.27 6.67 -16.98
CA ASN A 304 5.29 6.13 -16.08
C ASN A 304 6.71 6.37 -16.62
N ILE A 305 7.60 6.95 -15.82
CA ILE A 305 9.04 7.05 -16.16
C ILE A 305 9.88 6.18 -15.23
N TYR A 306 9.54 6.12 -13.95
CA TYR A 306 10.46 5.60 -12.92
C TYR A 306 9.98 4.35 -12.18
N GLY A 307 8.77 3.86 -12.46
CA GLY A 307 8.22 2.66 -11.83
C GLY A 307 7.78 2.87 -10.38
N TRP A 308 7.41 1.76 -9.73
CA TRP A 308 6.80 1.77 -8.39
C TRP A 308 7.76 2.22 -7.28
N THR A 309 9.04 1.87 -7.37
CA THR A 309 10.08 2.17 -6.36
C THR A 309 10.37 3.66 -6.19
N TRP A 310 10.09 4.45 -7.22
CA TRP A 310 10.28 5.91 -7.23
C TRP A 310 8.96 6.68 -7.22
N SER A 311 7.85 5.99 -6.97
CA SER A 311 6.55 6.63 -6.90
C SER A 311 6.20 6.99 -5.47
N ASP A 312 5.56 8.15 -5.30
CA ASP A 312 5.04 8.62 -4.01
C ASP A 312 3.59 9.09 -4.14
N GLY A 313 2.87 9.08 -3.01
CA GLY A 313 1.43 9.23 -2.91
C GLY A 313 0.71 7.89 -2.76
N GLY A 314 -0.61 7.93 -2.71
CA GLY A 314 -1.40 6.72 -2.52
C GLY A 314 -2.84 7.09 -2.18
N ASN A 315 -3.77 6.31 -2.71
CA ASN A 315 -5.17 6.39 -2.37
C ASN A 315 -5.71 4.96 -2.38
N GLY A 316 -6.20 4.50 -1.24
CA GLY A 316 -6.63 3.11 -1.03
C GLY A 316 -6.85 2.77 0.45
N PRO A 317 -7.46 1.61 0.73
CA PRO A 317 -7.87 1.23 2.08
C PRO A 317 -6.69 0.92 3.02
N TRP A 318 -5.54 0.52 2.46
CA TRP A 318 -4.35 0.18 3.23
C TRP A 318 -3.34 1.32 3.20
N LYS A 319 -2.90 1.78 4.38
CA LYS A 319 -1.84 2.77 4.50
C LYS A 319 -0.48 2.12 4.24
N GLY A 320 0.30 2.68 3.33
CA GLY A 320 1.62 2.15 2.97
C GLY A 320 2.30 3.00 1.90
N CYS A 321 3.31 2.44 1.24
CA CYS A 321 3.88 3.03 0.02
C CYS A 321 2.91 2.95 -1.16
N THR A 322 3.18 3.71 -2.23
CA THR A 322 2.34 3.79 -3.43
C THR A 322 2.01 2.43 -4.06
N SER A 323 2.93 1.46 -4.02
CA SER A 323 2.72 0.12 -4.57
C SER A 323 1.76 -0.76 -3.78
N ILE A 324 1.33 -0.36 -2.57
CA ILE A 324 0.42 -1.15 -1.71
C ILE A 324 -0.92 -1.43 -2.39
N ILE A 325 -1.37 -0.54 -3.28
CA ILE A 325 -2.64 -0.67 -4.00
C ILE A 325 -2.73 -1.97 -4.82
N ARG A 326 -1.58 -2.45 -5.32
CA ARG A 326 -1.51 -3.73 -6.04
C ARG A 326 -1.78 -4.91 -5.12
N GLU A 327 -1.33 -4.80 -3.87
CA GLU A 327 -1.46 -5.86 -2.87
C GLU A 327 -2.86 -5.88 -2.25
N VAL A 328 -3.55 -4.73 -2.21
CA VAL A 328 -4.99 -4.67 -1.89
C VAL A 328 -5.78 -5.52 -2.88
N ALA A 329 -5.61 -5.27 -4.19
CA ALA A 329 -6.29 -6.04 -5.23
C ALA A 329 -5.91 -7.52 -5.19
N ARG A 330 -4.61 -7.84 -5.04
CA ARG A 330 -4.13 -9.22 -4.91
C ARG A 330 -4.75 -9.95 -3.71
N PHE A 331 -4.98 -9.25 -2.60
CA PHE A 331 -5.64 -9.82 -1.44
C PHE A 331 -7.10 -10.13 -1.71
N GLU A 332 -7.85 -9.18 -2.29
CA GLU A 332 -9.28 -9.36 -2.61
C GLU A 332 -9.52 -10.46 -3.66
N GLU A 333 -8.67 -10.53 -4.68
CA GLU A 333 -8.72 -11.57 -5.72
C GLU A 333 -8.17 -12.92 -5.22
N GLY A 334 -7.49 -12.93 -4.07
CA GLY A 334 -6.90 -14.12 -3.47
C GLY A 334 -7.94 -15.06 -2.86
N GLN A 335 -7.58 -16.32 -2.71
CA GLN A 335 -8.43 -17.31 -2.04
C GLN A 335 -8.72 -16.89 -0.60
N ASN A 336 -9.94 -17.16 -0.13
CA ASN A 336 -10.38 -16.95 1.25
C ASN A 336 -10.15 -15.52 1.79
N ALA A 337 -10.22 -14.49 0.94
CA ALA A 337 -10.04 -13.09 1.34
C ALA A 337 -10.98 -12.68 2.49
N SER A 338 -12.29 -12.95 2.39
CA SER A 338 -13.26 -12.64 3.45
C SER A 338 -12.99 -13.40 4.74
N GLY A 339 -12.62 -14.69 4.67
CA GLY A 339 -12.25 -15.48 5.84
C GLY A 339 -11.01 -14.93 6.54
N SER A 340 -9.96 -14.61 5.78
CA SER A 340 -8.75 -13.98 6.28
C SER A 340 -9.02 -12.60 6.93
N ALA A 341 -9.86 -11.77 6.29
CA ALA A 341 -10.28 -10.49 6.84
C ALA A 341 -11.05 -10.66 8.16
N LEU A 342 -11.99 -11.61 8.22
CA LEU A 342 -12.77 -11.88 9.42
C LEU A 342 -11.87 -12.35 10.57
N CYS A 343 -10.95 -13.28 10.34
CA CYS A 343 -9.95 -13.70 11.33
C CYS A 343 -9.14 -12.50 11.86
N TYR A 344 -8.69 -11.61 10.98
CA TYR A 344 -8.00 -10.38 11.37
C TYR A 344 -8.86 -9.51 12.30
N TYR A 345 -10.11 -9.22 11.92
CA TYR A 345 -10.99 -8.36 12.71
C TYR A 345 -11.44 -8.99 14.04
N LEU A 346 -11.67 -10.31 14.07
CA LEU A 346 -11.94 -11.04 15.31
C LEU A 346 -10.73 -11.03 16.23
N GLY A 347 -9.52 -11.23 15.70
CA GLY A 347 -8.28 -11.16 16.45
C GLY A 347 -8.09 -9.81 17.16
N LEU A 348 -8.54 -8.70 16.55
CA LEU A 348 -8.51 -7.38 17.16
C LEU A 348 -9.53 -7.18 18.30
N LEU A 349 -10.59 -7.98 18.34
CA LEU A 349 -11.62 -7.91 19.38
C LEU A 349 -11.44 -8.96 20.48
N SER A 350 -10.61 -9.99 20.23
CA SER A 350 -10.37 -11.06 21.18
C SER A 350 -9.81 -10.52 22.52
N PRO A 351 -10.41 -10.91 23.67
CA PRO A 351 -9.91 -10.51 24.97
C PRO A 351 -8.69 -11.35 25.41
N ASN A 352 -8.43 -12.48 24.76
CA ASN A 352 -7.35 -13.40 25.07
C ASN A 352 -6.19 -13.21 24.07
N PRO A 353 -4.98 -12.79 24.51
CA PRO A 353 -3.84 -12.55 23.63
C PRO A 353 -3.41 -13.76 22.80
N GLN A 354 -3.43 -14.97 23.37
CA GLN A 354 -3.07 -16.20 22.66
C GLN A 354 -4.11 -16.52 21.57
N GLN A 355 -5.39 -16.35 21.88
CA GLN A 355 -6.46 -16.49 20.88
C GLN A 355 -6.32 -15.46 19.76
N ALA A 356 -6.01 -14.20 20.12
CA ALA A 356 -5.75 -13.15 19.14
C ALA A 356 -4.58 -13.52 18.23
N ASP A 357 -3.49 -14.06 18.77
CA ASP A 357 -2.34 -14.53 17.99
C ASP A 357 -2.73 -15.68 17.05
N SER A 358 -3.47 -16.68 17.53
CA SER A 358 -3.95 -17.79 16.69
C SER A 358 -4.82 -17.32 15.53
N LEU A 359 -5.76 -16.39 15.77
CA LEU A 359 -6.61 -15.82 14.72
C LEU A 359 -5.80 -15.03 13.69
N LEU A 360 -4.78 -14.28 14.12
CA LEU A 360 -3.90 -13.56 13.19
C LEU A 360 -3.03 -14.53 12.36
N GLN A 361 -2.54 -15.61 12.96
CA GLN A 361 -1.82 -16.65 12.21
C GLN A 361 -2.72 -17.33 11.21
N GLU A 362 -3.96 -17.64 11.59
CA GLU A 362 -4.92 -18.24 10.66
C GLU A 362 -5.27 -17.29 9.51
N ALA A 363 -5.44 -15.99 9.79
CA ALA A 363 -5.64 -15.01 8.73
C ALA A 363 -4.54 -15.06 7.67
N LEU A 364 -3.27 -15.24 8.07
CA LEU A 364 -2.15 -15.38 7.14
C LEU A 364 -2.09 -16.74 6.43
N LYS A 365 -2.53 -17.83 7.09
CA LYS A 365 -2.65 -19.14 6.42
C LYS A 365 -3.72 -19.11 5.33
N LEU A 366 -4.87 -18.51 5.61
CA LEU A 366 -5.97 -18.36 4.67
C LEU A 366 -5.57 -17.47 3.49
N ASN A 367 -4.91 -16.34 3.77
CA ASN A 367 -4.42 -15.44 2.73
C ASN A 367 -3.18 -14.66 3.22
N PRO A 368 -1.97 -15.01 2.76
CA PRO A 368 -0.73 -14.36 3.21
C PRO A 368 -0.63 -12.89 2.74
N ALA A 369 -1.43 -12.48 1.75
CA ALA A 369 -1.46 -11.10 1.27
C ALA A 369 -2.18 -10.13 2.21
N ASN A 370 -2.73 -10.60 3.36
CA ASN A 370 -3.41 -9.76 4.35
C ASN A 370 -2.44 -8.82 5.07
N TYR A 371 -2.06 -7.72 4.40
CA TYR A 371 -1.13 -6.72 4.88
C TYR A 371 -1.48 -6.13 6.27
N PRO A 372 -2.75 -5.85 6.61
CA PRO A 372 -3.13 -5.41 7.96
C PRO A 372 -2.63 -6.34 9.08
N VAL A 373 -2.64 -7.66 8.89
CA VAL A 373 -2.11 -8.61 9.88
C VAL A 373 -0.61 -8.40 10.08
N TRP A 374 0.14 -8.23 8.98
CA TRP A 374 1.57 -7.94 9.04
C TRP A 374 1.89 -6.65 9.78
N GLN A 375 1.03 -5.63 9.70
CA GLN A 375 1.18 -4.40 10.49
C GLN A 375 1.01 -4.64 12.00
N VAL A 376 0.09 -5.53 12.39
CA VAL A 376 -0.10 -5.93 13.79
C VAL A 376 1.12 -6.70 14.28
N LEU A 377 1.63 -7.66 13.49
CA LEU A 377 2.85 -8.41 13.82
C LEU A 377 4.08 -7.49 13.93
N ALA A 378 4.23 -6.54 12.99
CA ALA A 378 5.28 -5.52 13.03
C ALA A 378 5.22 -4.70 14.32
N SER A 379 4.02 -4.27 14.70
CA SER A 379 3.81 -3.50 15.95
C SER A 379 4.19 -4.29 17.21
N LYS A 380 3.99 -5.61 17.20
CA LYS A 380 4.39 -6.51 18.30
C LYS A 380 5.91 -6.66 18.37
N VAL A 381 6.59 -6.93 17.25
CA VAL A 381 8.06 -7.08 17.22
C VAL A 381 8.80 -5.75 17.41
N ALA A 382 8.19 -4.63 17.04
CA ALA A 382 8.77 -3.29 17.21
C ALA A 382 9.12 -3.00 18.68
N ARG A 383 8.34 -3.55 19.62
CA ARG A 383 8.52 -3.40 21.07
C ARG A 383 9.66 -4.26 21.63
N LYS A 384 10.14 -5.25 20.88
CA LYS A 384 11.20 -6.15 21.33
C LYS A 384 12.60 -5.52 21.16
N PRO A 385 13.54 -5.81 22.06
CA PRO A 385 14.91 -5.29 21.96
C PRO A 385 15.67 -5.95 20.81
N GLY A 386 16.55 -5.18 20.17
CA GLY A 386 17.36 -5.65 19.05
C GLY A 386 16.60 -5.80 17.73
N ASN A 387 17.31 -6.26 16.69
CA ASN A 387 16.78 -6.34 15.32
C ASN A 387 16.62 -7.77 14.79
N LYS A 388 17.09 -8.80 15.49
CA LYS A 388 17.07 -10.19 14.99
C LYS A 388 15.66 -10.64 14.60
N GLU A 389 14.70 -10.47 15.50
CA GLU A 389 13.30 -10.85 15.25
C GLU A 389 12.62 -9.94 14.23
N LYS A 390 12.98 -8.64 14.21
CA LYS A 390 12.46 -7.66 13.24
C LYS A 390 12.85 -8.08 11.82
N LEU A 391 14.11 -8.45 11.62
CA LEU A 391 14.64 -8.88 10.32
C LEU A 391 14.14 -10.28 9.93
N ALA A 392 13.91 -11.18 10.89
CA ALA A 392 13.24 -12.45 10.61
C ALA A 392 11.80 -12.24 10.12
N LEU A 393 11.05 -11.31 10.74
CA LEU A 393 9.71 -10.95 10.27
C LEU A 393 9.74 -10.31 8.87
N LEU A 394 10.75 -9.51 8.57
CA LEU A 394 10.93 -8.94 7.23
C LEU A 394 11.10 -10.02 6.15
N GLU A 395 11.86 -11.08 6.42
CA GLU A 395 12.05 -12.16 5.43
C GLU A 395 10.74 -12.91 5.17
N GLN A 396 9.97 -13.24 6.22
CA GLN A 396 8.62 -13.82 6.05
C GLN A 396 7.69 -12.87 5.28
N PHE A 397 7.77 -11.56 5.56
CA PHE A 397 7.01 -10.55 4.85
C PHE A 397 7.37 -10.50 3.36
N LYS A 398 8.65 -10.64 3.00
CA LYS A 398 9.09 -10.66 1.60
C LYS A 398 8.55 -11.87 0.85
N GLU A 399 8.44 -13.02 1.51
CA GLU A 399 7.82 -14.23 0.95
C GLU A 399 6.32 -14.02 0.71
N ALA A 400 5.63 -13.30 1.59
CA ALA A 400 4.22 -12.96 1.42
C ALA A 400 3.98 -11.93 0.31
N PHE A 401 4.91 -11.00 0.07
CA PHE A 401 4.80 -9.93 -0.92
C PHE A 401 5.92 -9.99 -1.98
N PRO A 402 6.06 -11.08 -2.78
CA PRO A 402 7.13 -11.23 -3.74
C PRO A 402 7.11 -10.12 -4.80
N GLY A 403 8.29 -9.61 -5.17
CA GLY A 403 8.43 -8.61 -6.23
C GLY A 403 7.89 -7.22 -5.89
N ASN A 404 7.68 -6.89 -4.61
CA ASN A 404 7.26 -5.55 -4.19
C ASN A 404 8.33 -4.88 -3.29
N ALA A 405 9.50 -4.61 -3.86
CA ALA A 405 10.63 -4.04 -3.13
C ALA A 405 10.33 -2.68 -2.45
N ALA A 406 9.47 -1.85 -3.06
CA ALA A 406 9.03 -0.60 -2.47
C ALA A 406 8.24 -0.84 -1.15
N LEU A 407 7.42 -1.90 -1.11
CA LEU A 407 6.70 -2.28 0.09
C LEU A 407 7.62 -2.89 1.15
N TRP A 408 8.63 -3.68 0.75
CA TRP A 408 9.65 -4.17 1.67
C TRP A 408 10.42 -3.03 2.34
N GLU A 409 10.82 -2.01 1.56
CA GLU A 409 11.47 -0.80 2.08
C GLU A 409 10.57 -0.09 3.09
N HIS A 410 9.30 0.14 2.71
CA HIS A 410 8.34 0.81 3.58
C HIS A 410 8.15 0.05 4.90
N PHE A 411 7.98 -1.27 4.83
CA PHE A 411 7.80 -2.13 5.99
C PHE A 411 9.02 -2.09 6.91
N MET A 412 10.23 -2.23 6.36
CA MET A 412 11.48 -2.14 7.11
C MET A 412 11.64 -0.80 7.83
N LYS A 413 11.42 0.31 7.11
CA LYS A 413 11.74 1.65 7.63
C LYS A 413 10.65 2.22 8.52
N SER A 414 9.39 1.89 8.27
CA SER A 414 8.23 2.55 8.90
C SER A 414 7.47 1.67 9.88
N GLN A 415 7.53 0.35 9.75
CA GLN A 415 6.66 -0.57 10.51
C GLN A 415 7.43 -1.39 11.55
N LEU A 416 8.66 -1.83 11.24
CA LEU A 416 9.42 -2.72 12.14
C LEU A 416 9.98 -2.05 13.39
N GLY A 417 9.98 -0.71 13.48
CA GLY A 417 10.53 0.01 14.62
C GLY A 417 12.04 -0.24 14.82
N ILE A 418 12.82 -0.30 13.74
CA ILE A 418 14.29 -0.41 13.80
C ILE A 418 14.86 0.89 14.39
N ASP A 419 15.72 0.78 15.41
CA ASP A 419 16.46 1.93 15.93
C ASP A 419 17.67 2.23 15.03
N TRP A 420 17.43 3.07 14.03
CA TRP A 420 18.44 3.46 13.04
C TRP A 420 19.64 4.19 13.64
N LYS A 421 19.58 4.68 14.88
CA LYS A 421 20.74 5.32 15.55
C LYS A 421 21.75 4.30 16.08
N LYS A 422 21.28 3.09 16.42
CA LYS A 422 22.10 2.02 17.02
C LYS A 422 22.38 0.87 16.06
N THR A 423 21.70 0.86 14.92
CA THR A 423 21.76 -0.22 13.94
C THR A 423 22.88 0.01 12.93
N ASP A 424 23.65 -1.03 12.61
CA ASP A 424 24.51 -1.01 11.42
C ASP A 424 23.63 -1.08 10.16
N THR A 425 23.45 0.08 9.53
CA THR A 425 22.68 0.25 8.31
C THR A 425 23.24 -0.57 7.14
N TYR A 426 24.56 -0.73 7.05
CA TYR A 426 25.18 -1.45 5.94
C TYR A 426 24.98 -2.96 6.05
N ALA A 427 24.91 -3.50 7.27
CA ALA A 427 24.53 -4.88 7.51
C ALA A 427 23.01 -5.12 7.37
N THR A 428 22.19 -4.07 7.53
CA THR A 428 20.72 -4.18 7.54
C THR A 428 20.09 -4.03 6.15
N TYR A 429 20.53 -3.07 5.35
CA TYR A 429 19.94 -2.84 4.02
C TYR A 429 20.02 -4.02 3.04
N PRO A 430 21.02 -4.93 3.07
CA PRO A 430 21.04 -6.12 2.23
C PRO A 430 19.80 -7.01 2.38
N PHE A 431 19.06 -6.94 3.49
CA PHE A 431 17.77 -7.64 3.64
C PHE A 431 16.69 -7.17 2.66
N LEU A 432 16.86 -6.01 2.00
CA LEU A 432 15.97 -5.54 0.93
C LEU A 432 16.23 -6.23 -0.42
N LEU A 433 17.35 -6.96 -0.57
CA LEU A 433 17.63 -7.76 -1.74
C LEU A 433 16.87 -9.09 -1.68
N ASN A 434 16.42 -9.56 -2.85
CA ASN A 434 15.94 -10.92 -3.04
C ASN A 434 17.01 -11.78 -3.71
N SER A 435 16.83 -13.11 -3.68
CA SER A 435 17.80 -14.06 -4.25
C SER A 435 18.02 -13.91 -5.76
N ARG A 436 17.04 -13.36 -6.48
CA ARG A 436 17.12 -13.10 -7.93
C ARG A 436 17.85 -11.81 -8.29
N GLU A 437 18.02 -10.93 -7.30
CA GLU A 437 18.54 -9.58 -7.45
C GLU A 437 17.79 -8.81 -8.54
N ASP A 438 16.45 -8.83 -8.43
CA ASP A 438 15.58 -8.14 -9.37
C ASP A 438 15.83 -6.64 -9.34
N ARG A 439 15.64 -5.98 -10.49
CA ARG A 439 15.98 -4.55 -10.67
C ARG A 439 15.45 -3.66 -9.55
N ASP A 440 14.18 -3.84 -9.17
CA ASP A 440 13.54 -3.01 -8.15
C ASP A 440 14.14 -3.22 -6.75
N ALA A 441 14.52 -4.46 -6.41
CA ALA A 441 15.17 -4.79 -5.14
C ALA A 441 16.58 -4.19 -5.06
N VAL A 442 17.36 -4.30 -6.14
CA VAL A 442 18.70 -3.70 -6.25
C VAL A 442 18.61 -2.17 -6.17
N ASP A 443 17.65 -1.55 -6.86
CA ASP A 443 17.44 -0.11 -6.86
C ASP A 443 17.08 0.42 -5.47
N VAL A 444 16.18 -0.26 -4.76
CA VAL A 444 15.82 0.04 -3.36
C VAL A 444 17.02 -0.10 -2.43
N TYR A 445 17.80 -1.18 -2.55
CA TYR A 445 19.03 -1.36 -1.78
C TYR A 445 20.02 -0.23 -2.03
N MET A 446 20.32 0.05 -3.31
CA MET A 446 21.31 1.05 -3.71
C MET A 446 20.90 2.46 -3.27
N ARG A 447 19.62 2.81 -3.34
CA ARG A 447 19.10 4.10 -2.81
C ARG A 447 19.43 4.26 -1.33
N ASN A 448 19.18 3.23 -0.54
CA ASN A 448 19.42 3.23 0.89
C ASN A 448 20.92 3.22 1.22
N PHE A 449 21.71 2.43 0.51
CA PHE A 449 23.17 2.42 0.59
C PHE A 449 23.75 3.81 0.30
N CYS A 450 23.36 4.43 -0.82
CA CYS A 450 23.87 5.74 -1.23
C CYS A 450 23.47 6.83 -0.24
N ALA A 451 22.21 6.84 0.22
CA ALA A 451 21.75 7.80 1.23
C ALA A 451 22.56 7.72 2.53
N GLN A 452 23.00 6.52 2.92
CA GLN A 452 23.87 6.35 4.07
C GLN A 452 25.33 6.72 3.75
N ALA A 453 25.84 6.33 2.58
CA ALA A 453 27.18 6.68 2.14
C ALA A 453 27.39 8.20 2.07
N TYR A 454 26.39 8.98 1.67
CA TYR A 454 26.46 10.45 1.68
C TYR A 454 26.58 11.04 3.09
N LYS A 455 26.05 10.38 4.12
CA LYS A 455 26.21 10.81 5.52
C LYS A 455 27.61 10.49 6.02
N ASP A 456 28.13 9.32 5.66
CA ASP A 456 29.44 8.85 6.13
C ASP A 456 30.61 9.43 5.32
N ILE A 457 30.33 9.90 4.10
CA ILE A 457 31.25 10.56 3.18
C ILE A 457 30.61 11.90 2.69
N PRO A 458 30.52 12.94 3.54
CA PRO A 458 29.83 14.18 3.16
C PRO A 458 30.40 14.88 1.92
N SER A 459 31.68 14.66 1.59
CA SER A 459 32.37 15.31 0.47
C SER A 459 31.89 14.87 -0.92
N ILE A 460 31.20 13.73 -1.02
CA ILE A 460 30.60 13.22 -2.26
C ILE A 460 29.09 13.49 -2.36
N ALA A 461 28.46 13.92 -1.26
CA ALA A 461 27.05 14.28 -1.24
C ALA A 461 26.79 15.43 -2.24
N GLY A 462 25.73 15.30 -3.05
CA GLY A 462 25.38 16.26 -4.10
C GLY A 462 26.26 16.21 -5.37
N LYS A 463 27.47 15.63 -5.30
CA LYS A 463 28.36 15.47 -6.48
C LYS A 463 28.12 14.18 -7.23
N LEU A 464 27.72 13.13 -6.50
CA LEU A 464 27.47 11.80 -7.04
C LEU A 464 26.05 11.36 -6.69
N PRO A 465 25.00 11.96 -7.27
CA PRO A 465 23.63 11.60 -6.95
C PRO A 465 23.26 10.22 -7.51
N TYR A 466 22.61 9.38 -6.70
CA TYR A 466 21.96 8.15 -7.13
C TYR A 466 20.51 8.45 -7.51
N GLU A 467 20.28 8.58 -8.81
CA GLU A 467 19.00 8.94 -9.42
C GLU A 467 18.69 7.97 -10.54
N VAL A 468 17.46 8.01 -11.07
CA VAL A 468 17.06 7.07 -12.13
C VAL A 468 17.94 7.16 -13.37
N LYS A 469 18.44 8.35 -13.72
CA LYS A 469 19.34 8.55 -14.87
C LYS A 469 20.77 8.03 -14.61
N THR A 470 21.20 7.96 -13.35
CA THR A 470 22.57 7.59 -12.97
C THR A 470 22.68 6.18 -12.37
N ARG A 471 21.56 5.55 -11.98
CA ARG A 471 21.55 4.26 -11.25
C ARG A 471 22.32 3.12 -11.93
N GLY A 472 22.28 3.04 -13.27
CA GLY A 472 22.97 2.01 -14.04
C GLY A 472 24.47 2.24 -14.21
N VAL A 473 24.95 3.45 -13.94
CA VAL A 473 26.36 3.86 -14.13
C VAL A 473 26.94 4.47 -12.85
N PHE A 474 26.29 4.29 -11.71
CA PHE A 474 26.63 5.00 -10.47
C PHE A 474 28.08 4.78 -10.03
N PHE A 475 28.53 3.53 -9.92
CA PHE A 475 29.91 3.23 -9.56
C PHE A 475 30.93 3.68 -10.62
N LYS A 476 30.54 3.70 -11.89
CA LYS A 476 31.38 4.25 -12.96
C LYS A 476 31.57 5.75 -12.74
N ASN A 477 30.48 6.49 -12.52
CA ASN A 477 30.53 7.93 -12.26
C ASN A 477 31.33 8.23 -10.98
N TRP A 478 31.18 7.42 -9.94
CA TRP A 478 31.95 7.56 -8.71
C TRP A 478 33.45 7.38 -8.98
N LEU A 479 33.83 6.33 -9.72
CA LEU A 479 35.23 6.09 -10.06
C LEU A 479 35.79 7.23 -10.94
N THR A 480 35.05 7.69 -11.94
CA THR A 480 35.43 8.82 -12.79
C THR A 480 35.64 10.09 -11.97
N TYR A 481 34.75 10.38 -11.01
CA TYR A 481 34.93 11.50 -10.10
C TYR A 481 36.24 11.38 -9.30
N TYR A 482 36.63 10.18 -8.86
CA TYR A 482 37.92 9.96 -8.20
C TYR A 482 39.14 10.08 -9.10
N GLN A 483 39.00 9.82 -10.40
CA GLN A 483 40.08 9.99 -11.38
C GLN A 483 40.30 11.47 -11.73
N GLU A 484 39.22 12.23 -11.85
CA GLU A 484 39.25 13.63 -12.29
C GLU A 484 39.55 14.62 -11.15
N ASN A 485 39.40 14.20 -9.89
CA ASN A 485 39.51 15.08 -8.74
C ASN A 485 40.59 14.61 -7.77
N LYS A 486 41.29 15.56 -7.15
CA LYS A 486 42.21 15.26 -6.05
C LYS A 486 41.41 14.83 -4.82
N ILE A 487 41.43 13.53 -4.51
CA ILE A 487 40.71 12.97 -3.36
C ILE A 487 41.62 12.90 -2.13
N ASP A 488 41.22 13.56 -1.05
CA ASP A 488 41.92 13.53 0.23
C ASP A 488 41.96 12.13 0.83
N ARG A 489 43.05 11.81 1.54
CA ARG A 489 43.23 10.51 2.22
C ARG A 489 42.05 10.17 3.14
N LYS A 490 41.48 11.16 3.82
CA LYS A 490 40.28 10.99 4.68
C LYS A 490 39.10 10.38 3.90
N VAL A 491 38.81 10.91 2.71
CA VAL A 491 37.70 10.45 1.85
C VAL A 491 37.97 9.03 1.34
N ARG A 492 39.21 8.71 0.99
CA ARG A 492 39.62 7.35 0.60
C ARG A 492 39.38 6.35 1.73
N VAL A 493 39.83 6.68 2.94
CA VAL A 493 39.62 5.87 4.16
C VAL A 493 38.12 5.68 4.42
N GLN A 494 37.31 6.74 4.34
CA GLN A 494 35.86 6.65 4.53
C GLN A 494 35.20 5.76 3.47
N THR A 495 35.64 5.85 2.21
CA THR A 495 35.15 4.99 1.12
C THR A 495 35.44 3.52 1.39
N CYS A 496 36.69 3.17 1.73
CA CYS A 496 37.04 1.80 2.10
C CYS A 496 36.18 1.32 3.27
N THR A 497 36.01 2.15 4.32
CA THR A 497 35.16 1.80 5.47
C THR A 497 33.71 1.52 5.08
N VAL A 498 33.11 2.35 4.23
CA VAL A 498 31.73 2.15 3.78
C VAL A 498 31.58 0.85 2.98
N LEU A 499 32.52 0.57 2.06
CA LEU A 499 32.49 -0.64 1.25
C LEU A 499 32.75 -1.91 2.08
N GLU A 500 33.73 -1.87 2.98
CA GLU A 500 34.05 -2.97 3.89
C GLU A 500 32.92 -3.27 4.88
N LYS A 501 32.10 -2.29 5.26
CA LYS A 501 30.89 -2.52 6.07
C LYS A 501 29.73 -3.12 5.26
N ALA A 502 29.61 -2.74 3.98
CA ALA A 502 28.52 -3.22 3.13
C ALA A 502 28.77 -4.64 2.58
N LEU A 503 30.00 -4.92 2.17
CA LEU A 503 30.38 -6.15 1.50
C LEU A 503 29.94 -7.43 2.24
N PRO A 504 30.14 -7.60 3.55
CA PRO A 504 29.81 -8.85 4.24
C PRO A 504 28.34 -9.27 4.06
N GLY A 505 27.40 -8.31 4.18
CA GLY A 505 25.98 -8.56 3.96
C GLY A 505 25.62 -8.81 2.48
N LEU A 506 26.50 -8.44 1.55
CA LEU A 506 26.33 -8.65 0.12
C LEU A 506 26.85 -9.98 -0.40
N LEU A 507 27.75 -10.67 0.29
CA LEU A 507 28.48 -11.84 -0.26
C LEU A 507 27.59 -13.01 -0.72
N LYS A 508 26.32 -13.05 -0.29
CA LYS A 508 25.31 -14.01 -0.75
C LYS A 508 24.55 -13.59 -2.03
N TYR A 509 24.75 -12.36 -2.51
CA TYR A 509 24.08 -11.76 -3.67
C TYR A 509 25.09 -11.53 -4.79
N GLU A 510 25.10 -12.43 -5.77
CA GLU A 510 26.18 -12.55 -6.75
C GLU A 510 26.47 -11.26 -7.53
N LYS A 511 25.43 -10.66 -8.13
CA LYS A 511 25.57 -9.51 -9.03
C LYS A 511 25.95 -8.27 -8.24
N THR A 512 25.29 -8.03 -7.12
CA THR A 512 25.49 -6.85 -6.28
C THR A 512 26.85 -6.90 -5.60
N ALA A 513 27.24 -8.04 -5.01
CA ALA A 513 28.58 -8.21 -4.45
C ALA A 513 29.67 -7.99 -5.50
N SER A 514 29.47 -8.54 -6.71
CA SER A 514 30.45 -8.40 -7.79
C SER A 514 30.67 -6.95 -8.21
N GLN A 515 29.60 -6.14 -8.26
CA GLN A 515 29.70 -4.70 -8.56
C GLN A 515 30.48 -3.95 -7.47
N PHE A 516 30.23 -4.24 -6.20
CA PHE A 516 30.92 -3.62 -5.08
C PHE A 516 32.39 -4.02 -5.03
N LEU A 517 32.71 -5.31 -5.21
CA LEU A 517 34.10 -5.80 -5.26
C LEU A 517 34.87 -5.18 -6.43
N ASP A 518 34.23 -5.04 -7.60
CA ASP A 518 34.84 -4.41 -8.77
C ASP A 518 35.16 -2.94 -8.53
N PHE A 519 34.21 -2.18 -7.99
CA PHE A 519 34.43 -0.77 -7.63
C PHE A 519 35.49 -0.62 -6.52
N TYR A 520 35.47 -1.51 -5.53
CA TYR A 520 36.44 -1.51 -4.43
C TYR A 520 37.87 -1.75 -4.92
N GLY A 521 38.07 -2.79 -5.72
CA GLY A 521 39.36 -3.10 -6.32
C GLY A 521 39.90 -1.96 -7.19
N LYS A 522 39.06 -1.41 -8.08
CA LYS A 522 39.44 -0.28 -8.95
C LYS A 522 39.79 0.98 -8.17
N SER A 523 39.10 1.25 -7.07
CA SER A 523 39.41 2.41 -6.20
C SER A 523 40.76 2.24 -5.51
N LEU A 524 41.06 1.04 -5.01
CA LEU A 524 42.35 0.72 -4.39
C LEU A 524 43.50 0.79 -5.39
N GLU A 525 43.30 0.26 -6.59
CA GLU A 525 44.26 0.34 -7.70
C GLU A 525 44.57 1.79 -8.09
N LEU A 526 43.52 2.62 -8.24
CA LEU A 526 43.65 4.04 -8.58
C LEU A 526 44.50 4.80 -7.56
N TRP A 527 44.33 4.54 -6.27
CA TRP A 527 45.04 5.27 -5.22
C TRP A 527 46.42 4.71 -4.89
N ASN A 528 46.62 3.40 -5.08
CA ASN A 528 47.84 2.66 -4.78
C ASN A 528 48.45 3.02 -3.40
N ASP A 529 47.59 3.24 -2.40
CA ASP A 529 48.00 3.59 -1.03
C ASP A 529 48.28 2.30 -0.25
N LYS A 530 49.56 2.10 0.12
CA LYS A 530 50.01 0.89 0.81
C LYS A 530 49.23 0.57 2.09
N ASN A 531 48.82 1.58 2.86
CA ASN A 531 48.08 1.36 4.11
C ASN A 531 46.66 0.87 3.84
N LEU A 532 46.00 1.45 2.83
CA LEU A 532 44.66 1.03 2.40
C LEU A 532 44.70 -0.36 1.75
N LEU A 533 45.70 -0.64 0.93
CA LEU A 533 45.91 -1.96 0.35
C LEU A 533 46.14 -3.02 1.43
N SER A 534 47.00 -2.75 2.42
CA SER A 534 47.24 -3.68 3.53
C SER A 534 45.97 -3.96 4.32
N ARG A 535 45.19 -2.92 4.65
CA ARG A 535 43.88 -3.04 5.31
C ARG A 535 42.92 -3.89 4.47
N ALA A 536 42.84 -3.61 3.17
CA ALA A 536 41.98 -4.33 2.24
C ALA A 536 42.37 -5.81 2.13
N ASN A 537 43.66 -6.14 2.04
CA ASN A 537 44.17 -7.50 2.02
C ASN A 537 43.73 -8.27 3.27
N THR A 538 43.88 -7.70 4.46
CA THR A 538 43.39 -8.30 5.71
C THR A 538 41.89 -8.54 5.66
N PHE A 539 41.11 -7.52 5.27
CA PHE A 539 39.66 -7.63 5.17
C PHE A 539 39.21 -8.75 4.21
N LEU A 540 39.76 -8.77 2.99
CA LEU A 540 39.41 -9.75 1.96
C LEU A 540 39.85 -11.16 2.37
N MET A 541 41.02 -11.32 2.99
CA MET A 541 41.48 -12.62 3.49
C MET A 541 40.53 -13.20 4.55
N ASN A 542 40.04 -12.36 5.47
CA ASN A 542 39.14 -12.81 6.53
C ASN A 542 37.82 -13.36 5.94
N HIS A 543 37.27 -12.70 4.93
CA HIS A 543 36.00 -13.10 4.33
C HIS A 543 36.13 -14.19 3.26
N LEU A 544 37.32 -14.47 2.73
CA LEU A 544 37.53 -15.47 1.67
C LEU A 544 37.01 -16.86 2.05
N ASN A 545 37.09 -17.23 3.33
CA ASN A 545 36.64 -18.52 3.85
C ASN A 545 35.15 -18.51 4.23
N GLU A 546 34.53 -17.33 4.37
CA GLU A 546 33.13 -17.16 4.76
C GLU A 546 32.18 -17.16 3.55
N VAL A 547 32.70 -16.98 2.33
CA VAL A 547 31.89 -16.98 1.11
C VAL A 547 31.58 -18.41 0.65
N GLU A 548 30.30 -18.75 0.68
CA GLU A 548 29.78 -20.02 0.16
C GLU A 548 29.54 -19.99 -1.36
N ASN A 549 29.12 -18.85 -1.92
CA ASN A 549 28.86 -18.73 -3.36
C ASN A 549 30.17 -18.79 -4.18
N PRO A 550 30.37 -19.79 -5.06
CA PRO A 550 31.63 -19.96 -5.80
C PRO A 550 31.97 -18.79 -6.72
N VAL A 551 30.97 -18.18 -7.36
CA VAL A 551 31.18 -17.04 -8.28
C VAL A 551 31.64 -15.81 -7.50
N VAL A 552 30.99 -15.52 -6.37
CA VAL A 552 31.40 -14.42 -5.48
C VAL A 552 32.76 -14.70 -4.89
N LYS A 553 33.04 -15.94 -4.46
CA LYS A 553 34.33 -16.35 -3.91
C LYS A 553 35.45 -16.13 -4.91
N LYS A 554 35.26 -16.55 -6.17
CA LYS A 554 36.20 -16.30 -7.26
C LYS A 554 36.41 -14.81 -7.51
N LYS A 555 35.35 -13.98 -7.51
CA LYS A 555 35.46 -12.53 -7.70
C LYS A 555 36.18 -11.86 -6.53
N LEU A 556 35.93 -12.29 -5.29
CA LEU A 556 36.61 -11.82 -4.08
C LEU A 556 38.09 -12.20 -4.14
N ALA A 557 38.40 -13.46 -4.46
CA ALA A 557 39.77 -13.94 -4.64
C ALA A 557 40.51 -13.17 -5.74
N ALA A 558 39.88 -12.92 -6.89
CA ALA A 558 40.46 -12.12 -7.97
C ALA A 558 40.72 -10.67 -7.55
N THR A 559 39.83 -10.07 -6.75
CA THR A 559 40.02 -8.72 -6.19
C THR A 559 41.17 -8.71 -5.19
N GLY A 560 41.24 -9.72 -4.30
CA GLY A 560 42.31 -9.90 -3.33
C GLY A 560 43.67 -10.14 -3.98
N ALA A 561 43.74 -10.96 -5.03
CA ALA A 561 44.95 -11.23 -5.79
C ALA A 561 45.55 -9.94 -6.38
N LYS A 562 44.72 -9.06 -6.94
CA LYS A 562 45.16 -7.74 -7.43
C LYS A 562 45.72 -6.86 -6.31
N VAL A 563 45.06 -6.84 -5.15
CA VAL A 563 45.53 -6.08 -3.97
C VAL A 563 46.87 -6.63 -3.47
N ALA A 564 47.01 -7.96 -3.39
CA ALA A 564 48.24 -8.63 -2.96
C ALA A 564 49.41 -8.38 -3.92
N ASP A 565 49.14 -8.37 -5.23
CA ASP A 565 50.13 -8.04 -6.27
C ASP A 565 50.64 -6.60 -6.14
N LEU A 566 49.75 -5.62 -5.96
CA LEU A 566 50.11 -4.22 -5.70
C LEU A 566 50.95 -4.05 -4.42
N LEU A 567 50.69 -4.86 -3.39
CA LEU A 567 51.50 -4.92 -2.17
C LEU A 567 52.83 -5.68 -2.32
N LYS A 568 53.00 -6.45 -3.40
CA LYS A 568 54.06 -7.44 -3.58
C LYS A 568 54.06 -8.53 -2.48
N ASP A 569 52.88 -8.86 -1.93
CA ASP A 569 52.69 -9.91 -0.93
C ASP A 569 52.46 -11.27 -1.59
N ARG A 570 53.55 -12.00 -1.82
CA ARG A 570 53.54 -13.34 -2.45
C ARG A 570 52.72 -14.36 -1.66
N LYS A 571 52.64 -14.23 -0.33
CA LYS A 571 51.93 -15.19 0.52
C LYS A 571 50.42 -15.04 0.36
N SER A 572 49.90 -13.81 0.41
CA SER A 572 48.50 -13.55 0.11
C SER A 572 48.15 -13.91 -1.33
N LEU A 573 49.01 -13.57 -2.30
CA LEU A 573 48.78 -13.88 -3.72
C LEU A 573 48.60 -15.39 -3.96
N LEU A 574 49.43 -16.23 -3.34
CA LEU A 574 49.29 -17.68 -3.43
C LEU A 574 47.96 -18.16 -2.86
N ARG A 575 47.55 -17.64 -1.70
CA ARG A 575 46.28 -18.01 -1.05
C ARG A 575 45.06 -17.65 -1.89
N TYR A 576 45.04 -16.45 -2.48
CA TYR A 576 43.96 -16.08 -3.40
C TYR A 576 43.95 -16.92 -4.66
N SER A 577 45.13 -17.26 -5.19
CA SER A 577 45.25 -18.13 -6.38
C SER A 577 44.69 -19.53 -6.16
N GLN A 578 44.81 -20.07 -4.94
CA GLN A 578 44.22 -21.36 -4.57
C GLN A 578 42.69 -21.33 -4.44
N ALA A 579 42.09 -20.14 -4.32
CA ALA A 579 40.66 -19.94 -4.13
C ALA A 579 39.92 -19.46 -5.39
N MET A 580 40.65 -19.21 -6.49
CA MET A 580 40.12 -18.88 -7.83
C MET A 580 39.88 -20.14 -8.65
#